data_AF-A0AA35K189-F1
#
_entry.id   AF-A0AA35K189-F1
#
_cell.length_a   1.000
_cell.length_b   1.000
_cell.length_c   1.000
_cell.angle_alpha   90.00
_cell.angle_beta   90.00
_cell.angle_gamma   90.00
#
_symmetry.space_group_name_H-M   'P 1'
#
loop_
_entity.id
_entity.type
_entity.pdbx_description
1 polymer ?
#
loop_
_entity_poly.entity_id
_entity_poly.type
_entity_poly.pdbx_seq_one_letter_code
_entity_poly.pdbx_strand_id
1 'polypeptide(L)'
;MRTTHKVSVWPVGLAGGRRYERPVVEKGKVVGWYTGWRAGRPFPIDMAGFAVSLQVILSNPKAIFRRHGSQPGMQESDFLRQITTVEELEPKANNCTKVLVWHTRTEKVNLSNEPKYHLDSVKIEV
;
A
#
# COMPACT_ATOMS: atom_id res chain seq x y z
N MET A 1 -8.82 -10.04 -0.66
CA MET A 1 -7.98 -10.07 -1.87
C MET A 1 -7.96 -11.42 -2.63
N ARG A 2 -8.39 -12.55 -2.03
CA ARG A 2 -8.30 -13.88 -2.66
C ARG A 2 -9.00 -14.03 -4.02
N THR A 3 -10.08 -13.29 -4.26
CA THR A 3 -10.87 -13.31 -5.51
C THR A 3 -10.54 -12.14 -6.44
N THR A 4 -9.26 -11.74 -6.50
CA THR A 4 -8.83 -10.69 -7.44
C THR A 4 -8.65 -11.28 -8.82
N HIS A 5 -9.28 -10.68 -9.84
CA HIS A 5 -9.12 -11.09 -11.23
C HIS A 5 -8.04 -10.26 -11.95
N LYS A 6 -8.02 -8.94 -11.76
CA LYS A 6 -6.98 -8.03 -12.26
C LYS A 6 -6.23 -7.37 -11.11
N VAL A 7 -6.75 -6.23 -10.63
CA VAL A 7 -6.19 -5.46 -9.52
C VAL A 7 -7.33 -5.07 -8.59
N SER A 8 -7.20 -5.40 -7.31
CA SER A 8 -8.19 -5.03 -6.30
C SER A 8 -7.64 -4.02 -5.32
N VAL A 9 -8.53 -3.14 -4.83
CA VAL A 9 -8.15 -1.99 -3.98
C VAL A 9 -9.06 -1.83 -2.77
N TRP A 10 -8.53 -1.26 -1.69
CA TRP A 10 -9.25 -1.03 -0.43
C TRP A 10 -8.67 0.14 0.40
N PRO A 11 -9.39 0.61 1.44
CA PRO A 11 -8.90 1.63 2.37
C PRO A 11 -7.73 1.16 3.22
N VAL A 12 -6.80 2.07 3.50
CA VAL A 12 -5.64 1.86 4.40
C VAL A 12 -5.71 2.86 5.55
N GLY A 13 -5.63 2.36 6.78
CA GLY A 13 -5.60 3.17 7.99
C GLY A 13 -4.21 3.74 8.29
N LEU A 14 -4.17 4.92 8.93
CA LEU A 14 -2.94 5.59 9.38
C LEU A 14 -1.93 5.87 8.26
N ALA A 15 -2.41 6.16 7.04
CA ALA A 15 -1.60 6.43 5.87
C ALA A 15 -1.73 7.90 5.43
N GLY A 16 -0.72 8.42 4.71
CA GLY A 16 -0.76 9.75 4.10
C GLY A 16 -1.01 10.92 5.07
N GLY A 17 -0.64 10.76 6.34
CA GLY A 17 -0.90 11.76 7.38
C GLY A 17 -2.39 11.90 7.77
N ARG A 18 -3.22 10.88 7.49
CA ARG A 18 -4.65 10.86 7.79
C ARG A 18 -5.04 9.62 8.60
N ARG A 19 -6.25 9.65 9.16
CA ARG A 19 -6.87 8.47 9.80
C ARG A 19 -6.96 7.28 8.84
N TYR A 20 -7.26 7.57 7.58
CA TYR A 20 -7.23 6.61 6.48
C TYR A 20 -7.15 7.33 5.14
N GLU A 21 -6.70 6.59 4.13
CA GLU A 21 -6.88 6.90 2.71
C GLU A 21 -7.73 5.82 2.05
N ARG A 22 -8.48 6.16 0.99
CA ARG A 22 -9.34 5.18 0.30
C ARG A 22 -9.60 5.51 -1.16
N PRO A 23 -9.89 4.50 -2.00
CA PRO A 23 -10.61 4.70 -3.25
C PRO A 23 -12.01 5.29 -3.00
N VAL A 24 -12.45 6.19 -3.87
CA VAL A 24 -13.82 6.68 -3.95
C VAL A 24 -14.55 5.85 -4.99
N VAL A 25 -15.66 5.23 -4.59
CA VAL A 25 -16.37 4.23 -5.39
C VAL A 25 -17.80 4.69 -5.64
N GLU A 26 -18.22 4.67 -6.89
CA GLU A 26 -19.60 4.90 -7.32
C GLU A 26 -20.04 3.77 -8.24
N LYS A 27 -21.24 3.22 -8.00
CA LYS A 27 -21.81 2.11 -8.79
C LYS A 27 -20.83 0.93 -8.99
N GLY A 28 -20.03 0.63 -7.97
CA GLY A 28 -19.04 -0.46 -7.98
C GLY A 28 -17.75 -0.19 -8.77
N LYS A 29 -17.51 1.06 -9.19
CA LYS A 29 -16.31 1.49 -9.91
C LYS A 29 -15.55 2.57 -9.16
N VAL A 30 -14.23 2.53 -9.24
CA VAL A 30 -13.38 3.59 -8.68
C VAL A 30 -13.51 4.82 -9.57
N VAL A 31 -13.87 5.96 -8.98
CA VAL A 31 -14.05 7.25 -9.68
C VAL A 31 -13.07 8.32 -9.18
N GLY A 32 -12.33 8.02 -8.12
CA GLY A 32 -11.38 8.95 -7.53
C GLY A 32 -10.78 8.40 -6.25
N TRP A 33 -10.15 9.29 -5.49
CA TRP A 33 -9.33 8.91 -4.33
C TRP A 33 -9.47 9.94 -3.22
N TYR A 34 -9.65 9.45 -2.01
CA TYR A 34 -9.59 10.24 -0.80
C TYR A 34 -8.20 10.07 -0.19
N THR A 35 -7.32 11.02 -0.48
CA THR A 35 -5.92 11.06 -0.03
C THR A 35 -5.56 12.46 0.46
N GLY A 36 -4.63 12.55 1.42
CA GLY A 36 -4.09 13.81 1.90
C GLY A 36 -2.91 14.33 1.10
N TRP A 37 -2.31 13.48 0.26
CA TRP A 37 -1.01 13.75 -0.31
C TRP A 37 -0.96 13.38 -1.79
N ARG A 38 -0.71 14.39 -2.63
CA ARG A 38 -0.55 14.28 -4.08
C ARG A 38 -1.74 13.56 -4.75
N ALA A 39 -2.92 14.16 -4.66
CA ALA A 39 -4.16 13.64 -5.26
C ALA A 39 -4.13 13.59 -6.80
N GLY A 40 -3.25 14.34 -7.47
CA GLY A 40 -3.09 14.33 -8.93
C GLY A 40 -2.34 13.11 -9.49
N ARG A 41 -1.95 12.16 -8.63
CA ARG A 41 -1.38 10.88 -9.06
C ARG A 41 -2.48 10.01 -9.68
N PRO A 42 -2.21 9.19 -10.72
CA PRO A 42 -3.23 8.30 -11.27
C PRO A 42 -3.69 7.21 -10.31
N PHE A 43 -2.79 6.75 -9.44
CA PHE A 43 -3.14 5.83 -8.36
C PHE A 43 -2.56 6.37 -7.05
N PRO A 44 -3.18 7.38 -6.42
CA PRO A 44 -2.84 7.85 -5.09
C PRO A 44 -3.36 6.86 -4.04
N ILE A 45 -2.63 5.76 -3.92
CA ILE A 45 -2.89 4.68 -2.97
C ILE A 45 -1.57 4.25 -2.32
N ASP A 46 -1.63 3.82 -1.07
CA ASP A 46 -0.52 3.20 -0.34
C ASP A 46 -0.27 1.77 -0.82
N MET A 47 0.96 1.27 -0.66
CA MET A 47 1.37 -0.09 -1.04
C MET A 47 0.50 -1.17 -0.38
N ALA A 48 0.03 -0.97 0.85
CA ALA A 48 -0.83 -1.92 1.55
C ALA A 48 -2.28 -1.92 1.04
N GLY A 49 -2.63 -1.01 0.13
CA GLY A 49 -4.00 -0.75 -0.31
C GLY A 49 -4.48 -1.57 -1.51
N PHE A 50 -3.63 -2.41 -2.11
CA PHE A 50 -3.99 -3.17 -3.30
C PHE A 50 -3.41 -4.59 -3.35
N ALA A 51 -3.99 -5.42 -4.21
CA ALA A 51 -3.41 -6.69 -4.65
C ALA A 51 -3.59 -6.86 -6.16
N VAL A 52 -2.68 -7.64 -6.75
CA VAL A 52 -2.66 -7.94 -8.18
C VAL A 52 -2.78 -9.45 -8.37
N SER A 53 -3.57 -9.89 -9.35
CA SER A 53 -3.63 -11.31 -9.69
C SER A 53 -2.31 -11.77 -10.31
N LEU A 54 -1.94 -13.03 -10.05
CA LEU A 54 -0.71 -13.60 -10.59
C LEU A 54 -0.70 -13.56 -12.13
N GLN A 55 -1.85 -13.77 -12.76
CA GLN A 55 -1.98 -13.71 -14.22
C GLN A 55 -1.57 -12.34 -14.77
N VAL A 56 -2.02 -11.24 -14.16
CA VAL A 56 -1.64 -9.89 -14.58
C VAL A 56 -0.12 -9.67 -14.46
N ILE A 57 0.50 -10.14 -13.37
CA ILE A 57 1.96 -10.03 -13.21
C ILE A 57 2.70 -10.80 -14.31
N LEU A 58 2.31 -12.05 -14.56
CA LEU A 58 2.95 -12.90 -15.58
C LEU A 58 2.74 -12.37 -17.01
N SER A 59 1.59 -11.74 -17.29
CA SER A 59 1.32 -11.09 -18.58
C SER A 59 2.09 -9.79 -18.78
N ASN A 60 2.64 -9.19 -17.72
CA ASN A 60 3.38 -7.93 -17.76
C ASN A 60 4.80 -8.10 -17.20
N PRO A 61 5.67 -8.94 -17.81
CA PRO A 61 6.98 -9.30 -17.25
C PRO A 61 7.96 -8.13 -17.13
N LYS A 62 7.69 -7.00 -17.80
CA LYS A 62 8.49 -5.77 -17.73
C LYS A 62 8.00 -4.81 -16.63
N ALA A 63 6.85 -5.07 -16.01
CA ALA A 63 6.30 -4.21 -14.97
C ALA A 63 7.07 -4.39 -13.67
N ILE A 64 7.80 -3.34 -13.28
CA ILE A 64 8.61 -3.32 -12.05
C ILE A 64 8.38 -2.03 -11.28
N PHE A 65 8.64 -2.07 -9.97
CA PHE A 65 8.81 -0.86 -9.19
C PHE A 65 10.11 -0.16 -9.59
N ARG A 66 10.03 1.13 -9.91
CA ARG A 66 11.19 1.95 -10.25
C ARG A 66 11.71 2.66 -9.00
N ARG A 67 12.93 2.34 -8.58
CA ARG A 67 13.60 3.01 -7.45
C ARG A 67 13.95 4.46 -7.77
N HIS A 68 14.42 4.71 -8.99
CA HIS A 68 14.68 6.05 -9.53
C HIS A 68 13.44 6.57 -10.26
N GLY A 69 12.34 6.66 -9.52
CA GLY A 69 11.11 7.29 -10.01
C GLY A 69 11.27 8.80 -10.15
N SER A 70 10.34 9.43 -10.87
CA SER A 70 10.36 10.87 -11.13
C SER A 70 10.23 11.70 -9.85
N GLN A 71 9.49 11.23 -8.83
CA GLN A 71 9.29 11.94 -7.55
C GLN A 71 8.96 10.97 -6.38
N PRO A 72 9.20 11.38 -5.11
CA PRO A 72 8.79 10.60 -3.94
C PRO A 72 7.29 10.22 -3.97
N GLY A 73 6.99 8.98 -3.60
CA GLY A 73 5.65 8.38 -3.56
C GLY A 73 4.93 8.27 -4.91
N MET A 74 5.69 8.14 -5.99
CA MET A 74 5.18 7.71 -7.29
C MET A 74 5.28 6.21 -7.52
N GLN A 75 5.94 5.45 -6.64
CA GLN A 75 6.24 4.02 -6.88
C GLN A 75 5.00 3.19 -7.18
N GLU A 76 3.94 3.32 -6.39
CA GLU A 76 2.68 2.60 -6.56
C GLU A 76 2.01 3.00 -7.87
N SER A 77 1.94 4.30 -8.15
CA SER A 77 1.38 4.84 -9.39
C SER A 77 2.14 4.38 -10.63
N ASP A 78 3.47 4.45 -10.61
CA ASP A 78 4.31 4.06 -11.73
C ASP A 78 4.21 2.57 -12.01
N PHE A 79 4.09 1.74 -10.97
CA PHE A 79 3.84 0.31 -11.11
C PHE A 79 2.44 0.01 -11.66
N LEU A 80 1.39 0.54 -11.03
CA LEU A 80 0.00 0.24 -11.39
C LEU A 80 -0.35 0.69 -12.81
N ARG A 81 0.17 1.84 -13.26
CA ARG A 81 0.00 2.31 -14.65
C ARG A 81 0.54 1.34 -15.72
N GLN A 82 1.47 0.46 -15.36
CA GLN A 82 2.04 -0.52 -16.29
C GLN A 82 1.14 -1.75 -16.46
N ILE A 83 0.19 -1.98 -15.55
CA ILE A 83 -0.53 -3.27 -15.45
C ILE A 83 -2.06 -3.15 -15.44
N THR A 84 -2.62 -1.95 -15.23
CA THR A 84 -4.07 -1.76 -15.16
C THR A 84 -4.48 -0.30 -15.40
N THR A 85 -5.78 -0.06 -15.57
CA THR A 85 -6.40 1.27 -15.56
C THR A 85 -7.34 1.45 -14.35
N VAL A 86 -7.78 2.67 -14.07
CA VAL A 86 -8.66 2.96 -12.91
C VAL A 86 -10.01 2.23 -13.04
N GLU A 87 -10.52 2.08 -14.26
CA GLU A 87 -11.82 1.47 -14.58
C GLU A 87 -11.82 -0.06 -14.37
N GLU A 88 -10.64 -0.66 -14.43
CA GLU A 88 -10.41 -2.10 -14.21
C GLU A 88 -10.23 -2.46 -12.74
N LEU A 89 -10.05 -1.46 -11.86
CA LEU A 89 -9.89 -1.70 -10.44
C LEU A 89 -11.13 -2.34 -9.83
N GLU A 90 -10.91 -3.34 -8.99
CA GLU A 90 -11.94 -4.06 -8.26
C GLU A 90 -12.03 -3.56 -6.82
N PRO A 91 -13.03 -2.72 -6.46
CA PRO A 91 -13.16 -2.25 -5.09
C PRO A 91 -13.52 -3.41 -4.15
N LYS A 92 -12.79 -3.52 -3.04
CA LYS A 92 -13.05 -4.50 -1.96
C LYS A 92 -13.48 -3.76 -0.68
N ALA A 93 -13.54 -4.49 0.43
CA ALA A 93 -13.86 -3.94 1.76
C ALA A 93 -15.19 -3.14 1.78
N ASN A 94 -16.26 -3.76 1.27
CA ASN A 94 -17.60 -3.18 1.17
C ASN A 94 -17.61 -1.84 0.39
N ASN A 95 -17.25 -1.87 -0.90
CA ASN A 95 -17.08 -0.66 -1.74
C ASN A 95 -16.17 0.41 -1.11
N CYS A 96 -15.06 -0.05 -0.55
CA CYS A 96 -14.05 0.78 0.10
C CYS A 96 -14.60 1.63 1.26
N THR A 97 -15.55 1.10 2.04
CA THR A 97 -16.11 1.76 3.23
C THR A 97 -15.59 1.21 4.55
N LYS A 98 -14.83 0.11 4.54
CA LYS A 98 -14.25 -0.50 5.73
C LYS A 98 -12.71 -0.48 5.68
N VAL A 99 -12.08 -0.09 6.78
CA VAL A 99 -10.62 -0.18 6.95
C VAL A 99 -10.29 -1.56 7.51
N LEU A 100 -9.47 -2.33 6.79
CA LEU A 100 -9.10 -3.71 7.14
C LEU A 100 -7.58 -3.92 7.23
N VAL A 101 -6.80 -2.85 7.02
CA VAL A 101 -5.33 -2.84 7.09
C VAL A 101 -4.87 -1.48 7.60
N TRP A 102 -3.79 -1.45 8.39
CA TRP A 102 -3.23 -0.25 9.00
C TRP A 102 -1.73 -0.18 8.79
N HIS A 103 -1.23 1.01 8.44
CA HIS A 103 0.19 1.28 8.25
C HIS A 103 0.87 1.64 9.58
N THR A 104 0.88 0.71 10.53
CA THR A 104 1.51 0.91 11.85
C THR A 104 3.04 0.91 11.75
N ARG A 105 3.69 1.71 12.59
CA ARG A 105 5.15 1.75 12.71
C ARG A 105 5.52 1.58 14.18
N THR A 106 6.47 0.70 14.46
CA THR A 106 7.08 0.60 15.78
C THR A 106 7.94 1.83 16.03
N GLU A 107 7.84 2.41 17.23
CA GLU A 107 8.73 3.49 17.63
C GLU A 107 10.19 3.01 17.69
N LYS A 108 11.12 3.98 17.68
CA LYS A 108 12.53 3.66 17.84
C LYS A 108 12.76 3.07 19.22
N VAL A 109 13.32 1.86 19.29
CA VAL A 109 13.59 1.17 20.55
C VAL A 109 14.52 2.02 21.41
N ASN A 110 14.16 2.16 22.69
CA ASN A 110 15.01 2.79 23.68
C ASN A 110 15.88 1.73 24.39
N LEU A 111 17.16 1.69 24.05
CA LEU A 111 18.16 0.79 24.64
C LEU A 111 19.12 1.53 25.59
N SER A 112 18.64 2.57 26.28
CA SER A 112 19.48 3.38 27.18
C SER A 112 20.13 2.58 28.32
N ASN A 113 19.50 1.47 28.72
CA ASN A 113 19.94 0.62 29.82
C ASN A 113 20.58 -0.70 29.33
N GLU A 114 20.81 -0.85 28.02
CA GLU A 114 21.42 -2.05 27.47
C GLU A 114 22.90 -2.15 27.92
N PRO A 115 23.29 -3.21 28.64
CA PRO A 115 24.63 -3.32 29.19
C PRO A 115 25.66 -3.51 28.07
N LYS A 116 26.72 -2.69 28.05
CA LYS A 116 27.81 -2.82 27.08
C LYS A 116 28.91 -3.81 27.51
N TYR A 117 29.05 -4.04 28.82
CA TYR A 117 30.19 -4.78 29.39
C TYR A 117 29.78 -6.02 30.18
N HIS A 118 28.68 -5.97 30.93
CA HIS A 118 28.16 -7.10 31.71
C HIS A 118 26.99 -7.75 30.97
N LEU A 119 27.32 -8.41 29.86
CA LEU A 119 26.34 -9.09 29.02
C LEU A 119 25.76 -10.31 29.74
N ASP A 120 24.54 -10.69 29.37
CA ASP A 120 23.97 -11.97 29.79
C ASP A 120 24.85 -13.14 29.32
N SER A 121 24.85 -14.20 30.12
CA SER A 121 25.56 -15.45 29.88
C SER A 121 25.01 -16.24 28.68
N VAL A 122 23.76 -15.99 28.30
CA VAL A 122 23.08 -16.63 27.17
C VAL A 122 22.78 -15.60 26.09
N LYS A 123 23.08 -15.93 24.84
CA LYS A 123 22.70 -15.10 23.70
C LYS A 123 21.23 -15.37 23.35
N ILE A 124 20.37 -14.37 23.57
CA ILE A 124 18.95 -14.42 23.21
C ILE A 124 18.74 -13.67 21.88
N GLU A 125 17.98 -14.26 20.96
CA GLU A 125 17.49 -13.59 19.76
C GLU A 125 16.25 -12.78 20.12
N VAL A 126 16.25 -11.49 19.75
CA VAL A 126 15.15 -10.52 19.97
C VAL A 126 14.81 -9.83 18.66
#